data_AF-A0AAD9L075-F1
#
_entry.id   AF-A0AAD9L075-F1
#
_cell.length_a   1.000
_cell.length_b   1.000
_cell.length_c   1.000
_cell.angle_alpha   90.00
_cell.angle_beta   90.00
_cell.angle_gamma   90.00
#
_symmetry.space_group_name_H-M   'P 1'
#
loop_
_entity.id
_entity.type
_entity.pdbx_description
1 polymer ?
#
loop_
_entity_poly.entity_id
_entity_poly.type
_entity_poly.pdbx_seq_one_letter_code
_entity_poly.pdbx_strand_id
1 'polypeptide(L)'
;MEACVQDAKAWLCDNGLVMNNNKSQAIVIHSSSLRTPASLTRVNICGQLVETSPVIRDLVFNVDANLTMTSQVANVCRSAYYHLSRIAKIRDSISTTVCKSLIHGLVTSRLDYGNAILYGISDRHMHRLEMVQRSAARIVRQIRRGDRQSMTTILRQLHWLPVGKRIDFKLLVLVHRATYNGTPEYLAALLRRHTPPRSLRSAGGLLLEVPRVNLERFGRRAFACAGPTLWNKLPRNIRDNSNIIQFKKQLKTLLFST
;
A
#
# COMPACT_ATOMS: atom_id res chain seq x y z
N MET A 1 -7.57 24.28 -13.69
CA MET A 1 -7.81 22.83 -13.87
C MET A 1 -8.40 22.57 -15.25
N GLU A 2 -9.53 23.18 -15.58
CA GLU A 2 -10.23 22.98 -16.87
C GLU A 2 -9.35 23.28 -18.10
N ALA A 3 -8.53 24.34 -18.06
CA ALA A 3 -7.55 24.63 -19.11
C ALA A 3 -6.55 23.48 -19.35
N CYS A 4 -5.97 22.92 -18.29
CA CYS A 4 -5.03 21.79 -18.40
C CYS A 4 -5.69 20.53 -18.96
N VAL A 5 -6.96 20.28 -18.59
CA VAL A 5 -7.73 19.16 -19.15
C VAL A 5 -8.04 19.38 -20.63
N GLN A 6 -8.30 20.62 -21.02
CA GLN A 6 -8.50 20.99 -22.42
C GLN A 6 -7.21 20.84 -23.24
N ASP A 7 -6.06 21.24 -22.70
CA ASP A 7 -4.75 21.05 -23.34
C ASP A 7 -4.44 19.56 -23.52
N ALA A 8 -4.72 18.74 -22.51
CA ALA A 8 -4.57 17.30 -22.60
C ALA A 8 -5.50 16.68 -23.65
N LYS A 9 -6.74 17.18 -23.78
CA LYS A 9 -7.66 16.75 -24.84
C LYS A 9 -7.16 17.16 -26.23
N ALA A 10 -6.66 18.39 -26.39
CA ALA A 10 -6.10 18.85 -27.66
C ALA A 10 -4.94 17.93 -28.09
N TRP A 11 -4.00 17.66 -27.17
CA TRP A 11 -2.90 16.73 -27.42
C TRP A 11 -3.40 15.32 -27.78
N LEU A 12 -4.42 14.78 -27.09
CA LEU A 12 -5.01 13.48 -27.44
C LEU A 12 -5.58 13.50 -28.86
N CYS A 13 -6.32 14.54 -29.23
CA CYS A 13 -6.91 14.69 -30.55
C CYS A 13 -5.84 14.80 -31.64
N ASP A 14 -4.78 15.58 -31.40
CA ASP A 14 -3.65 15.71 -32.33
C ASP A 14 -2.91 14.39 -32.54
N ASN A 15 -3.02 13.45 -31.59
CA ASN A 15 -2.45 12.10 -31.66
C ASN A 15 -3.49 11.03 -32.05
N GLY A 16 -4.65 11.40 -32.58
CA GLY A 16 -5.67 10.46 -33.06
C GLY A 16 -6.42 9.70 -31.96
N LEU A 17 -6.40 10.21 -30.72
CA LEU A 17 -7.08 9.62 -29.56
C LEU A 17 -8.32 10.43 -29.18
N VAL A 18 -9.35 9.72 -28.72
CA VAL A 18 -10.61 10.32 -28.25
C VAL A 18 -10.77 10.08 -26.75
N MET A 19 -11.05 11.14 -26.00
CA MET A 19 -11.35 11.06 -24.58
C MET A 19 -12.73 10.41 -24.37
N ASN A 20 -12.78 9.33 -23.59
CA ASN A 20 -14.03 8.65 -23.28
C ASN A 20 -14.70 9.27 -22.04
N ASN A 21 -15.58 10.22 -22.27
CA ASN A 21 -16.22 10.96 -21.19
C ASN A 21 -17.11 10.08 -20.29
N ASN A 22 -17.67 8.97 -20.80
CA ASN A 22 -18.47 8.04 -19.98
C ASN A 22 -17.61 7.27 -18.96
N LYS A 23 -16.30 7.18 -19.20
CA LYS A 23 -15.34 6.57 -18.26
C LYS A 23 -14.63 7.61 -17.39
N SER A 24 -14.77 8.91 -17.70
CA SER A 24 -14.14 9.99 -16.92
C SER A 24 -14.82 10.11 -15.55
N GLN A 25 -14.02 10.13 -14.49
CA GLN A 25 -14.48 10.33 -13.12
C GLN A 25 -13.73 11.51 -12.51
N ALA A 26 -14.41 12.30 -11.69
CA ALA A 26 -13.80 13.38 -10.92
C ALA A 26 -13.92 13.08 -9.42
N ILE A 27 -12.89 13.44 -8.66
CA ILE A 27 -12.90 13.38 -7.19
C ILE A 27 -12.29 14.66 -6.63
N VAL A 28 -12.87 15.15 -5.54
CA VAL A 28 -12.29 16.26 -4.77
C VAL A 28 -11.71 15.66 -3.51
N ILE A 29 -10.38 15.72 -3.37
CA ILE A 29 -9.69 15.23 -2.18
C ILE A 29 -9.69 16.34 -1.12
N HIS A 30 -10.17 16.02 0.08
CA HIS A 30 -10.22 16.97 1.18
C HIS A 30 -10.09 16.29 2.54
N SER A 31 -9.76 17.09 3.57
CA SER A 31 -9.79 16.63 4.96
C SER A 31 -11.20 16.17 5.35
N SER A 32 -11.30 15.16 6.24
CA SER A 32 -12.58 14.69 6.77
C SER A 32 -13.33 15.75 7.59
N SER A 33 -12.64 16.81 8.03
CA SER A 33 -13.25 17.96 8.69
C SER A 33 -13.92 18.94 7.73
N LEU A 34 -13.71 18.78 6.42
CA LEU A 34 -14.24 19.64 5.38
C LEU A 34 -15.28 18.88 4.56
N ARG A 35 -16.18 19.61 3.92
CA ARG A 35 -17.11 19.10 2.91
C ARG A 35 -16.65 19.55 1.53
N THR A 36 -17.01 18.80 0.49
CA THR A 36 -16.86 19.25 -0.89
C THR A 36 -17.58 20.59 -1.06
N PRO A 37 -16.89 21.66 -1.49
CA PRO A 37 -17.52 22.93 -1.79
C PRO A 37 -18.60 22.75 -2.87
N ALA A 38 -19.72 23.47 -2.76
CA ALA A 38 -20.80 23.40 -3.75
C ALA A 38 -20.31 23.71 -5.17
N SER A 39 -19.34 24.62 -5.28
CA SER A 39 -18.68 25.01 -6.54
C SER A 39 -17.87 23.88 -7.20
N LEU A 40 -17.51 22.82 -6.46
CA LEU A 40 -16.71 21.70 -6.93
C LEU A 40 -17.51 20.39 -6.97
N THR A 41 -18.84 20.45 -6.94
CA THR A 41 -19.68 19.25 -7.10
C THR A 41 -19.66 18.70 -8.53
N ARG A 42 -19.34 19.57 -9.49
CA ARG A 42 -19.32 19.31 -10.92
C ARG A 42 -18.10 19.97 -11.53
N VAL A 43 -17.41 19.27 -12.41
CA VAL A 43 -16.22 19.77 -13.12
C VAL A 43 -16.50 19.72 -14.61
N ASN A 44 -16.23 20.82 -15.32
CA ASN A 44 -16.34 20.81 -16.77
C ASN A 44 -15.11 20.15 -17.38
N ILE A 45 -15.30 18.97 -17.96
CA ILE A 45 -14.29 18.24 -18.72
C ILE A 45 -14.64 18.42 -20.19
N CYS A 46 -14.02 19.43 -20.81
CA CYS A 46 -14.07 19.68 -22.25
C CYS A 46 -15.48 19.80 -22.85
N GLY A 47 -16.36 20.53 -22.17
CA GLY A 47 -17.77 20.76 -22.56
C GLY A 47 -18.76 19.78 -21.93
N GLN A 48 -18.28 18.75 -21.23
CA GLN A 48 -19.13 17.82 -20.48
C GLN A 48 -18.98 18.02 -18.99
N LEU A 49 -20.12 18.19 -18.32
CA LEU A 49 -20.18 18.32 -16.87
C LEU A 49 -20.07 16.93 -16.23
N VAL A 50 -18.96 16.66 -15.54
CA VAL A 50 -18.72 15.41 -14.81
C VAL A 50 -18.95 15.63 -13.32
N GLU A 51 -19.82 14.81 -12.73
CA GLU A 51 -20.11 14.88 -11.30
C GLU A 51 -18.94 14.30 -10.48
N THR A 52 -18.63 14.96 -9.37
CA THR A 52 -17.60 14.47 -8.46
C THR A 52 -18.14 13.33 -7.63
N SER A 53 -17.38 12.23 -7.59
CA SER A 53 -17.70 11.04 -6.80
C SER A 53 -16.92 11.03 -5.48
N PRO A 54 -17.51 10.56 -4.37
CA PRO A 54 -16.79 10.37 -3.11
C PRO A 54 -15.74 9.25 -3.18
N VAL A 55 -15.85 8.34 -4.16
CA VAL A 55 -14.91 7.25 -4.38
C VAL A 55 -14.71 7.06 -5.88
N ILE A 56 -13.45 7.05 -6.33
CA ILE A 56 -13.10 6.72 -7.72
C ILE A 56 -12.26 5.46 -7.77
N ARG A 57 -12.28 4.79 -8.92
CA ARG A 57 -11.39 3.66 -9.17
C ARG A 57 -10.26 4.12 -10.09
N ASP A 58 -9.06 4.12 -9.54
CA ASP A 58 -7.84 4.28 -10.32
C ASP A 58 -7.14 2.93 -10.47
N LEU A 59 -7.05 2.44 -11.71
CA LEU A 59 -6.70 1.06 -12.06
C LEU A 59 -7.59 0.05 -11.31
N VAL A 60 -7.10 -0.49 -10.19
CA VAL A 60 -7.78 -1.47 -9.33
C VAL A 60 -7.99 -0.91 -7.91
N PHE A 61 -7.43 0.27 -7.62
CA PHE A 61 -7.46 0.91 -6.31
C PHE A 61 -8.68 1.81 -6.19
N ASN A 62 -9.41 1.69 -5.08
CA ASN A 62 -10.56 2.54 -4.80
C ASN A 62 -10.11 3.63 -3.85
N VAL A 63 -10.05 4.85 -4.37
CA VAL A 63 -9.57 6.04 -3.66
C VAL A 63 -10.79 6.84 -3.22
N ASP A 64 -10.96 7.00 -1.90
CA ASP A 64 -12.01 7.83 -1.32
C ASP A 64 -11.54 9.28 -1.13
N ALA A 65 -12.48 10.23 -1.10
CA ALA A 65 -12.21 11.67 -1.04
C ALA A 65 -11.40 12.09 0.19
N ASN A 66 -11.49 11.30 1.28
CA ASN A 66 -10.75 11.54 2.52
C ASN A 66 -9.51 10.64 2.66
N LEU A 67 -9.13 9.91 1.61
CA LEU A 67 -7.98 9.00 1.53
C LEU A 67 -7.89 7.99 2.69
N THR A 68 -9.01 7.60 3.27
CA THR A 68 -9.11 6.64 4.39
C THR A 68 -8.76 5.21 3.99
N MET A 69 -8.81 4.90 2.68
CA MET A 69 -8.66 3.56 2.10
C MET A 69 -9.76 2.58 2.53
N THR A 70 -10.89 3.08 3.04
CA THR A 70 -11.99 2.25 3.55
C THR A 70 -12.56 1.35 2.45
N SER A 71 -12.89 1.94 1.30
CA SER A 71 -13.42 1.22 0.13
C SER A 71 -12.42 0.21 -0.41
N GLN A 72 -11.13 0.58 -0.44
CA GLN A 72 -10.07 -0.31 -0.90
C GLN A 72 -9.92 -1.54 0.02
N VAL A 73 -9.84 -1.33 1.33
CA VAL A 73 -9.74 -2.43 2.31
C VAL A 73 -10.98 -3.32 2.25
N ALA A 74 -12.17 -2.74 2.13
CA ALA A 74 -13.40 -3.52 2.00
C ALA A 74 -13.38 -4.41 0.74
N ASN A 75 -12.92 -3.87 -0.40
CA ASN A 75 -12.84 -4.62 -1.65
C ASN A 75 -11.79 -5.74 -1.61
N VAL A 76 -10.61 -5.47 -1.05
CA VAL A 76 -9.55 -6.49 -0.85
C VAL A 76 -10.05 -7.60 0.07
N CYS A 77 -10.64 -7.26 1.23
CA CYS A 77 -11.19 -8.25 2.16
C CYS A 77 -12.30 -9.07 1.51
N ARG A 78 -13.25 -8.44 0.79
CA ARG A 78 -14.35 -9.15 0.11
C ARG A 78 -13.80 -10.17 -0.89
N SER A 79 -12.87 -9.74 -1.75
CA SER A 79 -12.26 -10.61 -2.76
C SER A 79 -11.46 -11.76 -2.11
N ALA A 80 -10.74 -11.48 -1.03
CA ALA A 80 -9.98 -12.48 -0.31
C ALA A 80 -10.89 -13.52 0.39
N TYR A 81 -11.95 -13.07 1.08
CA TYR A 81 -12.90 -13.97 1.73
C TYR A 81 -13.66 -14.84 0.75
N TYR A 82 -14.00 -14.33 -0.44
CA TYR A 82 -14.58 -15.14 -1.52
C TYR A 82 -13.72 -16.37 -1.85
N HIS A 83 -12.40 -16.17 -1.99
CA HIS A 83 -11.46 -17.27 -2.25
C HIS A 83 -11.28 -18.17 -1.02
N LEU A 84 -11.17 -17.59 0.18
CA LEU A 84 -11.04 -18.36 1.42
C LEU A 84 -12.23 -19.31 1.63
N SER A 85 -13.46 -18.84 1.39
CA SER A 85 -14.66 -19.66 1.52
C SER A 85 -14.66 -20.84 0.54
N ARG A 86 -14.13 -20.67 -0.68
CA ARG A 86 -14.01 -21.75 -1.66
C ARG A 86 -12.91 -22.75 -1.30
N ILE A 87 -11.73 -22.25 -0.92
CA ILE A 87 -10.61 -23.09 -0.49
C ILE A 87 -11.00 -23.89 0.76
N ALA A 88 -11.74 -23.29 1.70
CA ALA A 88 -12.21 -23.98 2.90
C ALA A 88 -13.11 -25.19 2.56
N LYS A 89 -13.96 -25.11 1.54
CA LYS A 89 -14.84 -26.21 1.12
C LYS A 89 -14.09 -27.42 0.58
N ILE A 90 -12.98 -27.19 -0.11
CA ILE A 90 -12.14 -28.26 -0.68
C ILE A 90 -10.98 -28.65 0.23
N ARG A 91 -10.89 -28.05 1.43
CA ARG A 91 -9.69 -28.16 2.28
C ARG A 91 -9.40 -29.61 2.66
N ASP A 92 -10.42 -30.39 2.96
CA ASP A 92 -10.26 -31.78 3.41
C ASP A 92 -9.85 -32.73 2.26
N SER A 93 -10.00 -32.30 1.01
CA SER A 93 -9.66 -33.07 -0.19
C SER A 93 -8.29 -32.70 -0.78
N ILE A 94 -7.57 -31.74 -0.20
CA ILE A 94 -6.27 -31.27 -0.72
C ILE A 94 -5.17 -31.35 0.33
N SER A 95 -3.94 -31.55 -0.13
CA SER A 95 -2.78 -31.54 0.75
C SER A 95 -2.48 -30.14 1.28
N THR A 96 -1.79 -30.08 2.43
CA THR A 96 -1.39 -28.81 3.06
C THR A 96 -0.49 -27.97 2.13
N THR A 97 0.36 -28.60 1.32
CA THR A 97 1.22 -27.91 0.34
C THR A 97 0.41 -27.25 -0.76
N VAL A 98 -0.55 -27.97 -1.35
CA VAL A 98 -1.47 -27.41 -2.36
C VAL A 98 -2.31 -26.28 -1.77
N CYS A 99 -2.84 -26.46 -0.55
CA CYS A 99 -3.59 -25.40 0.13
C CYS A 99 -2.74 -24.13 0.33
N LYS A 100 -1.47 -24.26 0.73
CA LYS A 100 -0.55 -23.11 0.86
C LYS A 100 -0.39 -22.39 -0.49
N SER A 101 -0.17 -23.12 -1.58
CA SER A 101 -0.05 -22.56 -2.93
C SER A 101 -1.32 -21.81 -3.37
N LEU A 102 -2.50 -22.39 -3.14
CA LEU A 102 -3.78 -21.73 -3.42
C LEU A 102 -3.96 -20.44 -2.62
N ILE A 103 -3.67 -20.47 -1.32
CA ILE A 103 -3.74 -19.27 -0.48
C ILE A 103 -2.72 -18.22 -0.94
N HIS A 104 -1.51 -18.60 -1.32
CA HIS A 104 -0.53 -17.66 -1.84
C HIS A 104 -0.99 -17.01 -3.15
N GLY A 105 -1.42 -17.82 -4.12
CA GLY A 105 -1.85 -17.34 -5.44
C GLY A 105 -3.15 -16.53 -5.42
N LEU A 106 -4.12 -16.90 -4.57
CA LEU A 106 -5.46 -16.30 -4.60
C LEU A 106 -5.72 -15.29 -3.47
N VAL A 107 -5.11 -15.44 -2.30
CA VAL A 107 -5.40 -14.60 -1.13
C VAL A 107 -4.23 -13.67 -0.83
N THR A 108 -3.03 -14.22 -0.70
CA THR A 108 -1.83 -13.44 -0.34
C THR A 108 -1.48 -12.43 -1.43
N SER A 109 -1.56 -12.83 -2.71
CA SER A 109 -1.38 -11.94 -3.85
C SER A 109 -2.27 -10.68 -3.78
N ARG A 110 -3.53 -10.83 -3.36
CA ARG A 110 -4.48 -9.72 -3.19
C ARG A 110 -4.15 -8.83 -1.99
N LEU A 111 -3.67 -9.42 -0.91
CA LEU A 111 -3.20 -8.67 0.27
C LEU A 111 -1.89 -7.91 -0.02
N ASP A 112 -1.04 -8.43 -0.91
CA ASP A 112 0.26 -7.85 -1.23
C ASP A 112 0.22 -6.87 -2.42
N TYR A 113 -0.84 -6.91 -3.25
CA TYR A 113 -0.99 -6.05 -4.41
C TYR A 113 -1.25 -4.60 -4.01
N GLY A 114 -0.26 -3.74 -4.23
CA GLY A 114 -0.32 -2.30 -3.91
C GLY A 114 -0.46 -1.98 -2.43
N ASN A 115 -0.10 -2.91 -1.53
CA ASN A 115 -0.30 -2.74 -0.10
C ASN A 115 0.55 -1.60 0.53
N ALA A 116 1.58 -1.11 -0.15
CA ALA A 116 2.37 0.04 0.30
C ALA A 116 1.52 1.31 0.50
N ILE A 117 0.43 1.47 -0.27
CA ILE A 117 -0.50 2.62 -0.12
C ILE A 117 -1.33 2.55 1.17
N LEU A 118 -1.39 1.36 1.79
CA LEU A 118 -2.12 1.10 3.02
C LEU A 118 -1.29 1.45 4.27
N TYR A 119 -0.13 2.07 4.11
CA TYR A 119 0.64 2.56 5.24
C TYR A 119 -0.14 3.61 6.03
N GLY A 120 -0.16 3.45 7.36
CA GLY A 120 -0.82 4.35 8.30
C GLY A 120 -2.35 4.41 8.18
N ILE A 121 -3.00 3.37 7.64
CA ILE A 121 -4.46 3.20 7.78
C ILE A 121 -4.85 3.01 9.25
N SER A 122 -6.13 3.20 9.59
CA SER A 122 -6.62 2.98 10.95
C SER A 122 -6.44 1.53 11.42
N ASP A 123 -6.26 1.34 12.72
CA ASP A 123 -6.10 0.00 13.32
C ASP A 123 -7.31 -0.90 13.03
N ARG A 124 -8.51 -0.32 12.93
CA ARG A 124 -9.71 -1.06 12.51
C ARG A 124 -9.55 -1.65 11.10
N HIS A 125 -9.03 -0.87 10.16
CA HIS A 125 -8.80 -1.36 8.79
C HIS A 125 -7.65 -2.35 8.72
N MET A 126 -6.57 -2.09 9.46
CA MET A 126 -5.44 -3.02 9.58
C MET A 126 -5.90 -4.37 10.14
N HIS A 127 -6.67 -4.35 11.22
CA HIS A 127 -7.22 -5.54 11.85
C HIS A 127 -8.07 -6.36 10.88
N ARG A 128 -8.88 -5.73 10.02
CA ARG A 128 -9.66 -6.46 9.00
C ARG A 128 -8.77 -7.21 8.01
N LEU A 129 -7.66 -6.61 7.57
CA LEU A 129 -6.70 -7.29 6.70
C LEU A 129 -5.97 -8.42 7.42
N GLU A 130 -5.58 -8.21 8.68
CA GLU A 130 -5.01 -9.27 9.49
C GLU A 130 -5.99 -10.43 9.65
N MET A 131 -7.27 -10.17 9.89
CA MET A 131 -8.29 -11.23 10.01
C MET A 131 -8.37 -12.12 8.76
N VAL A 132 -8.18 -11.56 7.57
CA VAL A 132 -8.06 -12.35 6.33
C VAL A 132 -6.86 -13.31 6.40
N GLN A 133 -5.69 -12.79 6.79
CA GLN A 133 -4.48 -13.61 6.94
C GLN A 133 -4.64 -14.69 8.02
N ARG A 134 -5.28 -14.35 9.15
CA ARG A 134 -5.57 -15.28 10.24
C ARG A 134 -6.49 -16.39 9.79
N SER A 135 -7.58 -16.07 9.08
CA SER A 135 -8.48 -17.05 8.48
C SER A 135 -7.73 -17.96 7.50
N ALA A 136 -6.86 -17.40 6.66
CA ALA A 136 -6.04 -18.15 5.73
C ALA A 136 -5.12 -19.16 6.45
N ALA A 137 -4.43 -18.71 7.50
CA ALA A 137 -3.54 -19.54 8.30
C ALA A 137 -4.28 -20.70 8.98
N ARG A 138 -5.49 -20.43 9.50
CA ARG A 138 -6.35 -21.44 10.12
C ARG A 138 -6.82 -22.51 9.13
N ILE A 139 -7.15 -22.13 7.89
CA ILE A 139 -7.51 -23.08 6.83
C ILE A 139 -6.33 -24.00 6.52
N VAL A 140 -5.13 -23.44 6.32
CA VAL A 140 -3.93 -24.25 6.04
C VAL A 140 -3.66 -25.26 7.16
N ARG A 141 -3.76 -24.82 8.42
CA ARG A 141 -3.49 -25.65 9.60
C ARG A 141 -4.67 -26.48 10.10
N GLN A 142 -5.84 -26.42 9.43
CA GLN A 142 -7.08 -27.10 9.84
C GLN A 142 -7.44 -26.88 11.32
N ILE A 143 -7.30 -25.64 11.80
CA ILE A 143 -7.56 -25.30 13.20
C ILE A 143 -9.07 -25.10 13.40
N ARG A 144 -9.69 -25.93 14.26
CA ARG A 144 -11.14 -25.96 14.47
C ARG A 144 -11.60 -24.70 15.20
N ARG A 145 -12.85 -24.28 14.95
CA ARG A 145 -13.46 -23.14 15.68
C ARG A 145 -13.46 -23.48 17.18
N GLY A 146 -12.88 -22.60 18.00
CA GLY A 146 -12.72 -22.81 19.45
C GLY A 146 -11.30 -23.14 19.89
N ASP A 147 -10.46 -23.69 19.01
CA ASP A 147 -9.07 -23.98 19.35
C ASP A 147 -8.28 -22.69 19.62
N ARG A 148 -7.78 -22.57 20.85
CA ARG A 148 -6.96 -21.44 21.31
C ARG A 148 -5.48 -21.73 21.00
N GLN A 149 -5.09 -21.48 19.76
CA GLN A 149 -3.68 -21.42 19.37
C GLN A 149 -3.26 -19.97 19.16
N SER A 150 -2.05 -19.63 19.63
CA SER A 150 -1.48 -18.32 19.39
C SER A 150 -1.28 -18.11 17.89
N MET A 151 -1.97 -17.11 17.35
CA MET A 151 -1.87 -16.75 15.94
C MET A 151 -0.44 -16.38 15.53
N THR A 152 0.30 -15.72 16.42
CA THR A 152 1.70 -15.38 16.22
C THR A 152 2.55 -16.63 15.99
N THR A 153 2.32 -17.69 16.77
CA THR A 153 3.01 -18.97 16.60
C THR A 153 2.68 -19.62 15.26
N ILE A 154 1.41 -19.62 14.86
CA ILE A 154 0.97 -20.20 13.58
C ILE A 154 1.62 -19.46 12.40
N LEU A 155 1.60 -18.13 12.43
CA LEU A 155 2.19 -17.32 11.36
C LEU A 155 3.71 -17.55 11.27
N ARG A 156 4.41 -17.67 12.40
CA ARG A 156 5.84 -18.04 12.42
C ARG A 156 6.11 -19.42 11.83
N GLN A 157 5.32 -20.43 12.21
CA GLN A 157 5.45 -21.79 11.64
C GLN A 157 5.16 -21.84 10.14
N LEU A 158 4.31 -20.94 9.63
CA LEU A 158 4.05 -20.79 8.20
C LEU A 158 5.10 -19.91 7.49
N HIS A 159 6.03 -19.29 8.24
CA HIS A 159 6.93 -18.23 7.75
C HIS A 159 6.18 -17.07 7.07
N TRP A 160 5.00 -16.73 7.59
CA TRP A 160 4.15 -15.66 7.10
C TRP A 160 4.33 -14.42 7.96
N LEU A 161 4.78 -13.34 7.33
CA LEU A 161 4.91 -12.05 7.98
C LEU A 161 3.52 -11.43 8.23
N PRO A 162 3.23 -10.83 9.40
CA PRO A 162 1.96 -10.11 9.64
C PRO A 162 1.69 -9.03 8.61
N VAL A 163 0.42 -8.72 8.32
CA VAL A 163 0.04 -7.76 7.26
C VAL A 163 0.69 -6.39 7.45
N GLY A 164 0.69 -5.82 8.66
CA GLY A 164 1.33 -4.52 8.92
C GLY A 164 2.82 -4.53 8.53
N LYS A 165 3.55 -5.55 8.96
CA LYS A 165 4.97 -5.73 8.63
C LYS A 165 5.20 -5.98 7.13
N ARG A 166 4.24 -6.56 6.40
CA ARG A 166 4.32 -6.71 4.93
C ARG A 166 4.21 -5.37 4.21
N ILE A 167 3.41 -4.44 4.74
CA ILE A 167 3.29 -3.08 4.22
C ILE A 167 4.63 -2.36 4.42
N ASP A 168 5.19 -2.43 5.63
CA ASP A 168 6.52 -1.88 5.93
C ASP A 168 7.59 -2.47 5.00
N PHE A 169 7.59 -3.79 4.82
CA PHE A 169 8.51 -4.47 3.91
C PHE A 169 8.43 -3.91 2.48
N LYS A 170 7.22 -3.73 1.96
CA LYS A 170 7.00 -3.24 0.59
C LYS A 170 7.39 -1.78 0.44
N LEU A 171 7.07 -0.95 1.43
CA LEU A 171 7.46 0.46 1.45
C LEU A 171 9.00 0.60 1.49
N LEU A 172 9.68 -0.16 2.35
CA LEU A 172 11.13 -0.16 2.46
C LEU A 172 11.83 -0.68 1.21
N VAL A 173 11.26 -1.67 0.51
CA VAL A 173 11.76 -2.12 -0.79
C VAL A 173 11.64 -1.04 -1.87
N LEU A 174 10.57 -0.22 -1.83
CA LEU A 174 10.44 0.93 -2.73
C LEU A 174 11.48 2.00 -2.41
N VAL A 175 11.68 2.31 -1.13
CA VAL A 175 12.73 3.24 -0.68
C VAL A 175 14.10 2.76 -1.13
N HIS A 176 14.44 1.49 -0.90
CA HIS A 176 15.73 0.91 -1.32
C HIS A 176 16.00 1.10 -2.82
N ARG A 177 15.01 0.79 -3.66
CA ARG A 177 15.13 0.96 -5.12
C ARG A 177 15.31 2.42 -5.51
N ALA A 178 14.54 3.31 -4.88
CA ALA A 178 14.62 4.73 -5.14
C ALA A 178 15.97 5.33 -4.69
N THR A 179 16.56 4.84 -3.58
CA THR A 179 17.82 5.37 -3.05
C THR A 179 19.07 4.82 -3.75
N TYR A 180 19.06 3.54 -4.14
CA TYR A 180 20.21 2.88 -4.77
C TYR A 180 20.17 2.89 -6.28
N ASN A 181 19.00 2.67 -6.87
CA ASN A 181 18.86 2.54 -8.32
C ASN A 181 18.28 3.80 -8.96
N GLY A 182 17.79 4.77 -8.16
CA GLY A 182 17.08 5.93 -8.67
C GLY A 182 15.72 5.60 -9.29
N THR A 183 15.18 4.40 -9.04
CA THR A 183 13.94 3.95 -9.70
C THR A 183 12.79 3.63 -8.74
N PRO A 184 11.55 4.02 -9.10
CA PRO A 184 11.21 4.96 -10.17
C PRO A 184 11.69 6.40 -9.86
N GLU A 185 12.04 7.15 -10.90
CA GLU A 185 12.59 8.51 -10.78
C GLU A 185 11.68 9.44 -9.96
N TYR A 186 10.37 9.38 -10.21
CA TYR A 186 9.38 10.17 -9.47
C TYR A 186 9.35 9.85 -7.97
N LEU A 187 9.69 8.63 -7.54
CA LEU A 187 9.82 8.31 -6.12
C LEU A 187 11.19 8.72 -5.57
N ALA A 188 12.25 8.55 -6.36
CA ALA A 188 13.59 8.98 -5.98
C ALA A 188 13.65 10.50 -5.75
N ALA A 189 12.98 11.29 -6.60
CA ALA A 189 12.88 12.74 -6.48
C ALA A 189 12.20 13.20 -5.17
N LEU A 190 11.38 12.34 -4.55
CA LEU A 190 10.73 12.63 -3.26
C LEU A 190 11.63 12.33 -2.05
N LEU A 191 12.76 11.66 -2.25
CA LEU A 191 13.67 11.26 -1.18
C LEU A 191 14.92 12.15 -1.18
N ARG A 192 15.17 12.81 -0.06
CA ARG A 192 16.38 13.65 0.12
C ARG A 192 17.33 12.98 1.09
N ARG A 193 18.62 12.99 0.77
CA ARG A 193 19.66 12.53 1.70
C ARG A 193 19.77 13.52 2.85
N HIS A 194 19.87 12.99 4.07
CA HIS A 194 20.10 13.82 5.23
C HIS A 194 21.56 14.29 5.26
N THR A 195 21.78 15.59 5.07
CA THR A 195 23.08 16.24 5.22
C THR A 195 23.14 16.94 6.58
N PRO A 196 23.85 16.40 7.58
CA PRO A 196 23.94 17.05 8.87
C PRO A 196 24.77 18.35 8.75
N PRO A 197 24.43 19.41 9.52
CA PRO A 197 25.13 20.70 9.46
C PRO A 197 26.57 20.63 10.01
N ARG A 198 26.92 19.56 10.71
CA ARG A 198 28.29 19.26 11.18
C ARG A 198 28.61 17.80 10.88
N SER A 199 29.88 17.49 10.68
CA SER A 199 30.33 16.10 10.47
C SER A 199 30.11 15.28 11.75
N LEU A 200 29.02 14.52 11.79
CA LEU A 200 28.66 13.62 12.88
C LEU A 200 29.07 12.20 12.51
N ARG A 201 29.30 11.33 13.51
CA ARG A 201 29.55 9.89 13.27
C ARG A 201 28.42 9.19 12.49
N SER A 202 27.22 9.79 12.45
CA SER A 202 26.06 9.35 11.67
C SER A 202 26.05 9.80 10.20
N ALA A 203 26.98 10.65 9.78
CA ALA A 203 27.01 11.24 8.42
C ALA A 203 27.18 10.19 7.30
N GLY A 204 27.81 9.04 7.58
CA GLY A 204 28.03 7.97 6.60
C GLY A 204 26.91 6.91 6.52
N GLY A 205 25.76 7.12 7.17
CA GLY A 205 24.76 6.07 7.39
C GLY A 205 23.59 6.01 6.40
N LEU A 206 23.68 6.62 5.20
CA LEU A 206 22.58 6.67 4.21
C LEU A 206 21.21 7.05 4.83
N LEU A 207 21.22 8.03 5.74
CA LEU A 207 20.00 8.56 6.35
C LEU A 207 19.24 9.43 5.36
N LEU A 208 17.91 9.40 5.46
CA LEU A 208 17.01 10.23 4.65
C LEU A 208 16.44 11.36 5.50
N GLU A 209 16.23 12.52 4.89
CA GLU A 209 15.53 13.62 5.53
C GLU A 209 14.05 13.25 5.70
N VAL A 210 13.49 13.50 6.89
CA VAL A 210 12.07 13.33 7.16
C VAL A 210 11.42 14.72 7.13
N PRO A 211 10.59 15.04 6.12
CA PRO A 211 9.91 16.33 6.05
C PRO A 211 9.02 16.57 7.27
N ARG A 212 8.96 17.82 7.74
CA ARG A 212 7.97 18.22 8.75
C ARG A 212 6.61 18.33 8.08
N VAL A 213 5.61 17.65 8.64
CA VAL A 213 4.24 17.65 8.14
C VAL A 213 3.28 18.08 9.24
N ASN A 214 2.39 19.02 8.94
CA ASN A 214 1.39 19.51 9.89
C ASN A 214 0.16 18.58 9.97
N LEU A 215 -0.11 17.81 8.91
CA LEU A 215 -1.23 16.89 8.84
C LEU A 215 -0.79 15.48 9.26
N GLU A 216 -1.05 15.13 10.52
CA GLU A 216 -0.76 13.81 11.11
C GLU A 216 -1.36 12.66 10.28
N ARG A 217 -2.61 12.80 9.83
CA ARG A 217 -3.32 11.73 9.12
C ARG A 217 -2.99 11.60 7.64
N PHE A 218 -2.66 12.70 6.95
CA PHE A 218 -2.40 12.68 5.51
C PHE A 218 -0.91 12.75 5.21
N GLY A 219 -0.21 13.72 5.82
CA GLY A 219 1.20 13.99 5.55
C GLY A 219 2.11 12.86 5.97
N ARG A 220 1.91 12.28 7.16
CA ARG A 220 2.79 11.18 7.64
C ARG A 220 2.67 9.89 6.83
N ARG A 221 1.54 9.69 6.14
CA ARG A 221 1.31 8.52 5.28
C ARG A 221 1.97 8.66 3.90
N ALA A 222 2.27 9.89 3.47
CA ALA A 222 2.89 10.14 2.19
C ALA A 222 4.24 9.42 2.10
N PHE A 223 4.57 8.89 0.92
CA PHE A 223 5.84 8.19 0.68
C PHE A 223 7.07 9.00 1.12
N ALA A 224 7.06 10.31 0.83
CA ALA A 224 8.12 11.25 1.20
C ALA A 224 8.34 11.40 2.72
N CYS A 225 7.36 11.02 3.55
CA CYS A 225 7.50 11.04 5.02
C CYS A 225 7.64 9.62 5.59
N ALA A 226 6.74 8.72 5.20
CA ALA A 226 6.69 7.35 5.68
C ALA A 226 7.95 6.56 5.30
N GLY A 227 8.41 6.72 4.07
CA GLY A 227 9.60 6.04 3.54
C GLY A 227 10.85 6.36 4.36
N PRO A 228 11.27 7.65 4.45
CA PRO A 228 12.37 8.07 5.30
C PRO A 228 12.22 7.67 6.78
N THR A 229 11.00 7.78 7.33
CA THR A 229 10.74 7.42 8.73
C THR A 229 11.00 5.94 9.01
N LEU A 230 10.54 5.04 8.14
CA LEU A 230 10.82 3.61 8.28
C LEU A 230 12.29 3.29 7.98
N TRP A 231 12.84 3.91 6.93
CA TRP A 231 14.23 3.68 6.50
C TRP A 231 15.20 4.02 7.62
N ASN A 232 15.05 5.17 8.26
CA ASN A 232 15.97 5.62 9.31
C ASN A 232 15.91 4.76 10.58
N LYS A 233 14.84 3.98 10.78
CA LYS A 233 14.74 3.00 11.88
C LYS A 233 15.53 1.71 11.59
N LEU A 234 15.98 1.50 10.36
CA LEU A 234 16.73 0.31 10.00
C LEU A 234 18.18 0.34 10.55
N PRO A 235 18.69 -0.80 11.02
CA PRO A 235 20.11 -0.97 11.30
C PRO A 235 20.99 -0.61 10.11
N ARG A 236 22.16 -0.02 10.38
CA ARG A 236 23.08 0.45 9.34
C ARG A 236 23.53 -0.66 8.38
N ASN A 237 23.82 -1.84 8.91
CA ASN A 237 24.23 -3.01 8.11
C ASN A 237 23.18 -3.46 7.08
N ILE A 238 21.89 -3.22 7.35
CA ILE A 238 20.82 -3.50 6.38
C ILE A 238 20.70 -2.35 5.38
N ARG A 239 20.80 -1.10 5.85
CA ARG A 239 20.70 0.07 4.97
C ARG A 239 21.82 0.17 3.95
N ASP A 240 23.05 -0.14 4.35
CA ASP A 240 24.26 -0.03 3.51
C ASP A 240 24.34 -1.18 2.47
N ASN A 241 23.39 -2.12 2.48
CA ASN A 241 23.34 -3.20 1.51
C ASN A 241 22.71 -2.75 0.19
N SER A 242 23.55 -2.55 -0.84
CA SER A 242 23.09 -2.19 -2.19
C SER A 242 22.40 -3.34 -2.94
N ASN A 243 22.65 -4.59 -2.56
CA ASN A 243 22.05 -5.75 -3.22
C ASN A 243 20.61 -5.97 -2.74
N ILE A 244 19.64 -5.72 -3.62
CA ILE A 244 18.21 -5.83 -3.32
C ILE A 244 17.78 -7.22 -2.81
N ILE A 245 18.43 -8.30 -3.28
CA ILE A 245 18.09 -9.67 -2.87
C ILE A 245 18.52 -9.88 -1.42
N GLN A 246 19.75 -9.49 -1.08
CA GLN A 246 20.26 -9.60 0.28
C GLN A 246 19.52 -8.66 1.24
N PHE A 247 19.25 -7.42 0.82
CA PHE A 247 18.44 -6.46 1.55
C PHE A 247 17.07 -7.05 1.91
N LYS A 248 16.34 -7.60 0.94
CA LYS A 248 15.03 -8.24 1.19
C LYS A 248 15.12 -9.40 2.18
N LYS A 249 16.18 -10.21 2.11
CA LYS A 249 16.39 -11.33 3.05
C LYS A 249 16.60 -10.81 4.48
N GLN A 250 17.54 -9.88 4.66
CA GLN A 250 17.86 -9.28 5.96
C GLN A 250 16.66 -8.52 6.54
N LEU A 251 15.96 -7.74 5.71
CA LEU A 251 14.77 -7.00 6.12
C LEU A 251 13.65 -7.94 6.58
N LYS A 252 13.39 -9.02 5.84
CA LYS A 252 12.39 -10.02 6.24
C LYS A 252 12.73 -10.62 7.61
N THR A 253 14.00 -10.95 7.86
CA THR A 253 14.47 -11.46 9.16
C THR A 253 14.21 -10.46 10.29
N LEU A 254 14.59 -9.19 10.09
CA LEU A 254 14.36 -8.12 11.07
C LEU A 254 12.86 -7.94 11.40
N LEU A 255 12.00 -8.00 10.38
CA LEU A 255 10.56 -7.83 10.59
C LEU A 255 9.88 -9.02 11.28
N PHE A 256 10.52 -10.19 11.34
CA PHE A 256 10.05 -11.32 12.16
C PHE A 256 10.48 -11.22 13.63
N SER A 257 11.59 -10.51 13.92
CA SER A 257 12.09 -10.32 15.28
C SER A 257 11.45 -9.15 16.00
N THR A 258 10.77 -8.26 15.28
CA THR A 258 10.17 -7.00 15.78
C THR A 258 8.66 -7.11 15.93
#